data_AF-A0A9P8N746-F1
#
_entry.id   AF-A0A9P8N746-F1
#
_cell.length_a   1.000
_cell.length_b   1.000
_cell.length_c   1.000
_cell.angle_alpha   90.00
_cell.angle_beta   90.00
_cell.angle_gamma   90.00
#
_symmetry.space_group_name_H-M   'P 1'
#
loop_
_entity.id
_entity.type
_entity.pdbx_description
1 polymer ?
#
loop_
_entity_poly.entity_id
_entity_poly.type
_entity_poly.pdbx_seq_one_letter_code
_entity_poly.pdbx_strand_id
1 'polypeptide(L)'
;MVLPLKPAERDPDPAFDRQREHKRIRINGPVSATDLYEQYIATDRLYNDKAGHDDAIAYWLSRYDSQRDLARFALDLFAISPMSDECERLFSSANLTVVDRRGRLKADIIEACECVRA
;
A
#
# COMPACT_ATOMS: atom_id res chain seq x y z
N MET A 1 -15.88 -35.14 -22.73
CA MET A 1 -16.22 -33.80 -22.21
C MET A 1 -16.04 -33.85 -20.71
N VAL A 2 -15.02 -33.17 -20.17
CA VAL A 2 -14.75 -33.15 -18.71
C VAL A 2 -15.50 -31.94 -18.14
N LEU A 3 -16.40 -32.17 -17.19
CA LEU A 3 -17.07 -31.09 -16.46
C LEU A 3 -16.04 -30.32 -15.61
N PRO A 4 -16.12 -28.98 -15.54
CA PRO A 4 -15.24 -28.23 -14.66
C PRO A 4 -15.49 -28.64 -13.21
N LEU A 5 -14.41 -28.94 -12.48
CA LEU A 5 -14.46 -29.21 -11.04
C LEU A 5 -15.15 -28.02 -10.36
N LYS A 6 -16.20 -28.29 -9.59
CA LYS A 6 -16.83 -27.31 -8.70
C LYS A 6 -15.71 -26.72 -7.82
N PRO A 7 -15.51 -25.39 -7.77
CA PRO A 7 -14.57 -24.79 -6.83
C PRO A 7 -14.91 -25.31 -5.43
N ALA A 8 -13.91 -25.87 -4.73
CA ALA A 8 -14.10 -26.28 -3.35
C ALA A 8 -14.61 -25.09 -2.56
N GLU A 9 -15.73 -25.27 -1.86
CA GLU A 9 -16.29 -24.27 -0.97
C GLU A 9 -15.24 -24.03 0.13
N ARG A 10 -14.58 -22.88 0.06
CA ARG A 10 -13.52 -22.51 0.99
C ARG A 10 -14.17 -22.12 2.31
N ASP A 11 -13.66 -22.66 3.42
CA ASP A 11 -14.11 -22.24 4.75
C ASP A 11 -13.94 -20.72 4.90
N PRO A 12 -14.98 -20.01 5.37
CA PRO A 12 -14.92 -18.56 5.53
C PRO A 12 -13.87 -18.21 6.58
N ASP A 13 -12.94 -17.32 6.21
CA ASP A 13 -11.96 -16.74 7.13
C ASP A 13 -12.47 -15.34 7.48
N PRO A 14 -13.06 -15.14 8.68
CA PRO A 14 -13.73 -13.90 9.01
C PRO A 14 -12.80 -12.68 8.98
N ALA A 15 -11.49 -12.86 9.22
CA ALA A 15 -10.53 -11.78 9.19
C ALA A 15 -10.22 -11.38 7.74
N PHE A 16 -9.94 -12.38 6.90
CA PHE A 16 -9.61 -12.16 5.50
C PHE A 16 -10.81 -11.69 4.67
N ASP A 17 -12.00 -12.22 4.94
CA ASP A 17 -13.24 -11.88 4.26
C ASP A 17 -13.68 -10.45 4.58
N ARG A 18 -13.54 -10.00 5.84
CA ARG A 18 -13.77 -8.59 6.22
C ARG A 18 -12.83 -7.64 5.48
N GLN A 19 -11.56 -7.99 5.37
CA GLN A 19 -10.58 -7.17 4.65
C GLN A 19 -10.90 -7.10 3.16
N ARG A 20 -11.32 -8.23 2.56
CA ARG A 20 -11.78 -8.28 1.17
C ARG A 20 -13.02 -7.42 0.94
N GLU A 21 -14.03 -7.52 1.79
CA GLU A 21 -15.25 -6.71 1.68
C GLU A 21 -14.97 -5.22 1.89
N HIS A 22 -14.08 -4.87 2.83
CA HIS A 22 -13.65 -3.50 3.05
C HIS A 22 -12.93 -2.90 1.83
N LYS A 23 -12.14 -3.71 1.11
CA LYS A 23 -11.42 -3.30 -0.10
C LYS A 23 -12.25 -3.49 -1.39
N ARG A 24 -13.51 -3.94 -1.28
CA ARG A 24 -14.34 -4.22 -2.44
C ARG A 24 -14.76 -2.91 -3.10
N ILE A 25 -14.35 -2.73 -4.35
CA ILE A 25 -14.68 -1.53 -5.13
C ILE A 25 -16.20 -1.46 -5.29
N ARG A 26 -16.81 -0.40 -4.75
CA ARG A 26 -18.24 -0.15 -4.86
C ARG A 26 -18.52 0.50 -6.21
N ILE A 27 -18.86 -0.32 -7.19
CA ILE A 27 -19.15 0.09 -8.57
C ILE A 27 -20.53 0.77 -8.74
N ASN A 28 -21.39 0.70 -7.72
CA ASN A 28 -22.78 1.20 -7.78
C ASN A 28 -22.99 2.56 -7.11
N GLY A 29 -21.91 3.34 -6.92
CA GLY A 29 -22.01 4.71 -6.41
C GLY A 29 -22.48 5.69 -7.49
N PRO A 30 -23.03 6.87 -7.12
CA PRO A 30 -23.28 7.93 -8.08
C PRO A 30 -21.98 8.29 -8.79
N VAL A 31 -21.97 8.21 -10.12
CA VAL A 31 -20.84 8.64 -10.93
C VAL A 31 -20.70 10.15 -10.75
N SER A 32 -19.55 10.60 -10.24
CA SER A 32 -19.22 12.03 -10.20
C SER A 32 -19.39 12.62 -11.59
N ALA A 33 -20.09 13.75 -11.72
CA ALA A 33 -20.35 14.40 -13.00
C ALA A 33 -19.06 14.90 -13.70
N THR A 34 -17.95 14.95 -12.97
CA THR A 34 -16.65 15.39 -13.46
C THR A 34 -15.61 14.30 -13.21
N ASP A 35 -14.90 13.92 -14.28
CA ASP A 35 -13.78 12.99 -14.23
C ASP A 35 -12.54 13.69 -13.63
N LEU A 36 -12.08 13.17 -12.50
CA LEU A 36 -10.92 13.70 -11.77
C LEU A 36 -9.61 13.55 -12.55
N TYR A 37 -9.51 12.52 -13.39
CA TYR A 37 -8.34 12.31 -14.24
C TYR A 37 -8.26 13.38 -15.32
N GLU A 38 -9.36 13.65 -16.02
CA GLU A 38 -9.44 14.70 -17.03
C GLU A 38 -9.18 16.09 -16.43
N GLN A 39 -9.74 16.36 -15.24
CA GLN A 39 -9.44 17.59 -14.49
C GLN A 39 -7.95 17.74 -14.20
N TYR A 40 -7.26 16.66 -13.84
CA TYR A 40 -5.82 16.66 -13.60
C TYR A 40 -5.03 16.91 -14.88
N ILE A 41 -5.38 16.26 -16.00
CA ILE A 41 -4.72 16.51 -17.30
C ILE A 41 -4.88 17.96 -17.74
N ALA A 42 -6.04 18.56 -17.49
CA ALA A 42 -6.33 19.96 -17.82
C ALA A 42 -5.69 20.97 -16.85
N THR A 43 -5.32 20.55 -15.63
CA THR A 43 -4.66 21.44 -14.67
C THR A 43 -3.19 21.58 -15.03
N ASP A 44 -2.68 22.81 -15.02
CA ASP A 44 -1.25 23.04 -15.26
C ASP A 44 -0.40 22.25 -14.26
N ARG A 45 0.43 21.36 -14.81
CA ARG A 45 1.25 20.44 -14.02
C ARG A 45 2.34 21.18 -13.27
N LEU A 46 2.70 22.39 -13.71
CA LEU A 46 3.97 23.04 -13.40
C LEU A 46 3.79 24.52 -13.05
N TYR A 47 3.23 24.85 -11.88
CA TYR A 47 3.40 26.19 -11.33
C TYR A 47 4.25 26.17 -10.06
N ASN A 48 5.56 25.94 -10.26
CA ASN A 48 6.60 26.74 -9.64
C ASN A 48 7.99 26.27 -10.13
N ASP A 49 8.60 27.04 -11.03
CA ASP A 49 10.04 26.92 -11.38
C ASP A 49 10.98 27.12 -10.16
N LYS A 50 10.41 27.44 -8.99
CA LYS A 50 11.07 27.69 -7.71
C LYS A 50 10.90 26.55 -6.68
N ALA A 51 9.98 25.62 -6.91
CA ALA A 51 9.78 24.45 -6.06
C ALA A 51 10.44 23.27 -6.75
N GLY A 52 11.57 22.82 -6.20
CA GLY A 52 12.36 21.74 -6.77
C GLY A 52 11.47 20.57 -7.21
N HIS A 53 11.55 20.25 -8.50
CA HIS A 53 10.78 19.21 -9.18
C HIS A 53 11.08 17.78 -8.70
N ASP A 54 11.88 17.64 -7.65
CA ASP A 54 12.49 16.36 -7.28
C ASP A 54 11.70 15.64 -6.15
N ASP A 55 10.72 16.31 -5.53
CA ASP A 55 9.90 15.71 -4.48
C ASP A 55 8.44 15.52 -4.90
N ALA A 56 8.13 14.31 -5.36
CA ALA A 56 6.79 13.90 -5.76
C ALA A 56 5.81 13.88 -4.57
N ILE A 57 6.27 13.65 -3.34
CA ILE A 57 5.43 13.64 -2.14
C ILE A 57 4.98 15.07 -1.84
N ALA A 58 5.92 16.03 -1.80
CA ALA A 58 5.60 17.43 -1.58
C ALA A 58 4.65 17.99 -2.65
N TYR A 59 4.82 17.57 -3.91
CA TYR A 59 3.92 17.92 -5.02
C TYR A 59 2.46 17.54 -4.74
N TRP A 60 2.19 16.29 -4.33
CA TRP A 60 0.82 15.83 -4.06
C TRP A 60 0.26 16.36 -2.76
N LEU A 61 1.09 16.58 -1.74
CA LEU A 61 0.67 17.23 -0.50
C LEU A 61 0.18 18.67 -0.75
N SER A 62 0.85 19.42 -1.63
CA SER A 62 0.41 20.79 -1.97
C SER A 62 -0.96 20.85 -2.67
N ARG A 63 -1.41 19.74 -3.26
CA ARG A 63 -2.69 19.60 -3.96
C ARG A 63 -3.73 18.82 -3.16
N TYR A 64 -3.45 18.49 -1.89
CA TYR A 64 -4.35 17.66 -1.10
C TYR A 64 -5.73 18.32 -0.89
N ASP A 65 -5.78 19.65 -0.76
CA ASP A 65 -7.05 20.37 -0.59
C ASP A 65 -7.79 20.59 -1.91
N SER A 66 -7.08 20.75 -3.03
CA SER A 66 -7.68 21.04 -4.34
C SER A 66 -8.04 19.79 -5.15
N GLN A 67 -7.31 18.69 -4.95
CA GLN A 67 -7.45 17.43 -5.69
C GLN A 67 -7.36 16.23 -4.74
N ARG A 68 -8.15 16.25 -3.66
CA ARG A 68 -8.03 15.31 -2.53
C ARG A 68 -8.00 13.84 -2.89
N ASP A 69 -8.91 13.38 -3.75
CA ASP A 69 -9.00 11.96 -4.08
C ASP A 69 -7.81 11.49 -4.93
N LEU A 70 -7.36 12.33 -5.87
CA LEU A 70 -6.20 12.01 -6.70
C LEU A 70 -4.89 12.09 -5.91
N ALA A 71 -4.74 13.12 -5.07
CA ALA A 71 -3.60 13.26 -4.17
C ALA A 71 -3.51 12.09 -3.19
N ARG A 72 -4.64 11.67 -2.61
CA ARG A 72 -4.69 10.49 -1.74
C ARG A 72 -4.28 9.23 -2.48
N PHE A 73 -4.80 9.00 -3.69
CA PHE A 73 -4.41 7.85 -4.52
C PHE A 73 -2.91 7.83 -4.82
N ALA A 74 -2.33 8.97 -5.20
CA ALA A 74 -0.91 9.07 -5.51
C ALA A 74 -0.03 8.83 -4.26
N LEU A 75 -0.42 9.39 -3.11
CA LEU A 75 0.31 9.19 -1.85
C LEU A 75 0.19 7.74 -1.35
N ASP A 76 -0.97 7.11 -1.49
CA ASP A 76 -1.16 5.69 -1.18
C ASP A 76 -0.28 4.81 -2.06
N LEU A 77 -0.12 5.16 -3.34
CA LEU A 77 0.78 4.46 -4.26
C LEU A 77 2.25 4.62 -3.86
N PHE A 78 2.66 5.82 -3.46
CA PHE A 78 4.04 6.09 -3.01
C PHE A 78 4.40 5.44 -1.68
N ALA A 79 3.40 5.11 -0.85
CA ALA A 79 3.61 4.33 0.37
C ALA A 79 3.96 2.86 0.09
N ILE A 80 3.76 2.39 -1.15
CA ILE A 80 4.13 1.03 -1.56
C ILE A 80 5.59 1.04 -2.01
N SER A 81 6.45 0.32 -1.28
CA SER A 81 7.84 0.14 -1.72
C SER A 81 7.88 -0.55 -3.08
N PRO A 82 8.69 -0.05 -4.05
CA PRO A 82 8.80 -0.65 -5.37
C PRO A 82 9.51 -2.01 -5.37
N MET A 83 10.18 -2.38 -4.27
CA MET A 83 10.98 -3.61 -4.17
C MET A 83 10.85 -4.24 -2.77
N SER A 84 11.15 -5.55 -2.68
CA SER A 84 11.17 -6.30 -1.42
C SER A 84 12.45 -6.09 -0.58
N ASP A 85 13.33 -5.18 -0.98
CA ASP A 85 14.65 -4.98 -0.38
C ASP A 85 14.56 -4.55 1.11
N GLU A 86 13.55 -3.77 1.47
CA GLU A 86 13.29 -3.40 2.87
C GLU A 86 12.99 -4.62 3.74
N CYS A 87 12.12 -5.51 3.25
CA CYS A 87 11.80 -6.76 3.94
C CYS A 87 12.99 -7.70 3.97
N GLU A 88 13.73 -7.83 2.86
CA GLU A 88 14.95 -8.65 2.79
C GLU A 88 16.04 -8.18 3.75
N ARG A 89 16.22 -6.86 3.88
CA ARG A 89 17.13 -6.24 4.84
C ARG A 89 16.71 -6.54 6.28
N LEU A 90 15.42 -6.44 6.60
CA LEU A 90 14.85 -6.77 7.91
C LEU A 90 15.02 -8.28 8.23
N PHE A 91 14.77 -9.17 7.27
CA PHE A 91 14.98 -10.61 7.49
C PHE A 91 16.46 -10.96 7.65
N SER A 92 17.34 -10.24 6.96
CA SER A 92 18.78 -10.41 7.12
C SER A 92 19.26 -10.00 8.53
N SER A 93 18.71 -8.93 9.12
CA SER A 93 19.01 -8.56 10.52
C SER A 93 18.42 -9.54 11.52
N ALA A 94 17.16 -9.94 11.31
CA ALA A 94 16.45 -10.88 12.18
C ALA A 94 17.08 -12.29 12.18
N ASN A 95 17.85 -12.65 11.15
CA ASN A 95 18.53 -13.95 11.07
C ASN A 95 19.36 -14.28 12.33
N LEU A 96 19.94 -13.27 13.00
CA LEU A 96 20.73 -13.46 14.23
C LEU A 96 19.91 -13.92 15.43
N THR A 97 18.63 -13.54 15.50
CA THR A 97 17.71 -13.91 16.59
C THR A 97 16.87 -15.14 16.24
N VAL A 98 16.75 -15.45 14.95
CA VAL A 98 16.09 -16.65 14.40
C VAL A 98 17.00 -17.88 14.44
N VAL A 99 18.28 -17.76 14.08
CA VAL A 99 19.23 -18.89 13.97
C VAL A 99 19.91 -19.18 15.31
N ASP A 100 20.22 -20.47 15.54
CA ASP A 100 20.58 -21.11 16.82
C ASP A 100 21.98 -20.73 17.38
N ARG A 101 22.34 -19.45 17.38
CA ARG A 101 23.50 -18.96 18.14
C ARG A 101 23.10 -18.68 19.58
N ARG A 102 22.99 -19.73 20.41
CA ARG A 102 22.89 -19.69 21.89
C ARG A 102 21.82 -18.73 22.51
N GLY A 103 20.80 -18.30 21.76
CA GLY A 103 19.81 -17.34 22.24
C GLY A 103 18.60 -17.14 21.32
N ARG A 104 18.10 -18.22 20.69
CA ARG A 104 16.92 -18.15 19.81
C ARG A 104 15.73 -17.55 20.55
N LEU A 105 15.19 -16.46 20.01
CA LEU A 105 14.05 -15.77 20.59
C LEU A 105 12.74 -16.34 20.03
N LYS A 106 11.66 -16.15 20.79
CA LYS A 106 10.31 -16.47 20.30
C LYS A 106 9.88 -15.46 19.24
N ALA A 107 9.00 -15.86 18.33
CA ALA A 107 8.61 -15.07 17.16
C ALA A 107 8.01 -13.70 17.54
N ASP A 108 7.20 -13.64 18.59
CA ASP A 108 6.63 -12.42 19.17
C ASP A 108 7.72 -11.44 19.66
N ILE A 109 8.78 -11.97 20.26
CA ILE A 109 9.93 -11.16 20.72
C ILE A 109 10.74 -10.66 19.53
N ILE A 110 10.94 -11.50 18.50
CA ILE A 110 11.67 -11.10 17.28
C ILE A 110 10.92 -9.99 16.54
N GLU A 111 9.61 -10.15 16.38
CA GLU A 111 8.73 -9.12 15.81
C GLU A 111 8.84 -7.81 16.58
N ALA A 112 8.66 -7.84 17.91
CA ALA A 112 8.78 -6.65 18.74
C ALA A 112 10.16 -5.99 18.64
N CYS A 113 11.23 -6.79 18.61
CA CYS A 113 12.59 -6.28 18.48
C CYS A 113 12.83 -5.56 17.15
N GLU A 114 12.41 -6.12 16.02
CA GLU A 114 12.58 -5.45 14.72
C GLU A 114 11.66 -4.23 14.58
N CYS A 115 10.43 -4.27 15.12
CA CYS A 115 9.53 -3.11 15.15
C CYS A 115 10.08 -1.92 15.95
N VAL A 116 10.84 -2.17 17.02
CA VAL A 116 11.48 -1.10 17.84
C VAL A 116 12.76 -0.57 17.18
N ARG A 117 13.40 -1.35 16.32
CA ARG A 117 14.63 -0.95 15.60
C ARG A 117 14.36 -0.12 14.35
N ALA A 118 13.16 -0.25 13.78
CA ALA A 118 12.73 0.43 12.56
C ALA A 118 12.44 1.92 12.80
#